data_AF-A0A0F7U5U1-F1
#
_entry.id   AF-A0A0F7U5U1-F1
#
_cell.length_a   1.000
_cell.length_b   1.000
_cell.length_c   1.000
_cell.angle_alpha   90.00
_cell.angle_beta   90.00
_cell.angle_gamma   90.00
#
_symmetry.space_group_name_H-M   'P 1'
#
loop_
_entity.id
_entity.type
_entity.pdbx_description
1 polymer ?
#
loop_
_entity_poly.entity_id
_entity_poly.type
_entity_poly.pdbx_seq_one_letter_code
_entity_poly.pdbx_strand_id
1 'polypeptide(L)'
;MDNYECPVCYESCYYHPERKLFHSDVCKHRICGSCLHIHFGENGGGRGERRGFCPVCRTSLTRANYKETDPDMEVLETEKEIRKRVEAIYNSTRERFPDTPAYDDYREKKEDIVYQLVSGTDEAVKRKLEAELRAYERQNTKLIKENKEERKQREKEKIFQIVQREGIFYEVVKRRPALSRTAVDKDQLVHPLERQYAPYFQEEQAAVAVSAESGETARPLNHSIKEDADVPRPRYKNREQFEKAELASGYTPQMVFAKGLSELVGSVLFLLQGKGRSTA
;
A
#
# COMPACT_ATOMS: atom_id res chain seq x y z
N MET A 1 -9.99 -2.90 34.15
CA MET A 1 -9.12 -4.07 33.95
C MET A 1 -9.88 -5.23 33.28
N ASP A 2 -11.20 -5.08 33.17
CA ASP A 2 -12.17 -6.03 32.60
C ASP A 2 -11.98 -6.27 31.09
N ASN A 3 -11.21 -5.42 30.41
CA ASN A 3 -10.91 -5.57 28.98
C ASN A 3 -10.06 -6.81 28.65
N TYR A 4 -9.40 -7.42 29.64
CA TYR A 4 -8.56 -8.63 29.46
C TYR A 4 -9.24 -9.91 29.93
N GLU A 5 -10.47 -9.84 30.43
CA GLU A 5 -11.18 -10.98 30.97
C GLU A 5 -12.00 -11.67 29.87
N CYS A 6 -11.88 -13.00 29.80
CA CYS A 6 -12.74 -13.78 28.92
C CYS A 6 -14.13 -13.94 29.58
N PRO A 7 -15.24 -13.58 28.91
CA PRO A 7 -16.58 -13.68 29.48
C PRO A 7 -17.09 -15.13 29.67
N VAL A 8 -16.35 -16.12 29.18
CA VAL A 8 -16.72 -17.54 29.25
C VAL A 8 -16.01 -18.23 30.43
N CYS A 9 -14.70 -18.02 30.58
CA CYS A 9 -13.91 -18.64 31.64
C CYS A 9 -13.58 -17.69 32.80
N TYR A 10 -13.91 -16.39 32.69
CA TYR A 10 -13.65 -15.33 33.67
C TYR A 10 -12.17 -15.22 34.10
N GLU A 11 -11.27 -15.78 33.30
CA GLU A 11 -9.83 -15.76 33.54
C GLU A 11 -9.23 -14.58 32.79
N SER A 12 -8.41 -13.79 33.49
CA SER A 12 -7.72 -12.65 32.89
C SER A 12 -6.54 -13.12 32.05
N CYS A 13 -6.55 -12.76 30.77
CA CYS A 13 -5.46 -13.04 29.83
C CYS A 13 -4.23 -12.15 30.10
N TYR A 14 -4.34 -11.15 30.98
CA TYR A 14 -3.22 -10.27 31.34
C TYR A 14 -2.11 -11.01 32.12
N TYR A 15 -2.47 -11.89 33.06
CA TYR A 15 -1.50 -12.65 33.86
C TYR A 15 -0.91 -13.86 33.13
N HIS A 16 -1.49 -14.24 31.99
CA HIS A 16 -1.11 -15.42 31.22
C HIS A 16 -0.73 -15.02 29.78
N PRO A 17 0.54 -14.64 29.52
CA PRO A 17 0.97 -14.14 28.21
C PRO A 17 0.86 -15.16 27.08
N GLU A 18 0.73 -16.45 27.40
CA GLU A 18 0.48 -17.52 26.44
C GLU A 18 -0.97 -17.51 25.91
N ARG A 19 -1.90 -16.86 26.64
CA ARG A 19 -3.32 -16.82 26.28
C ARG A 19 -3.64 -15.52 25.56
N LYS A 20 -3.96 -15.65 24.29
CA LYS A 20 -4.35 -14.54 23.41
C LYS A 20 -5.87 -14.33 23.44
N LEU A 21 -6.29 -13.06 23.34
CA LEU A 21 -7.68 -12.69 23.16
C LEU A 21 -8.01 -12.57 21.67
N PHE A 22 -9.24 -12.94 21.34
CA PHE A 22 -9.76 -12.87 19.99
C PHE A 22 -11.05 -12.05 19.96
N HIS A 23 -11.11 -11.06 19.07
CA HIS A 23 -12.28 -10.24 18.82
C HIS A 23 -13.06 -10.74 17.60
N SER A 24 -14.40 -10.75 17.68
CA SER A 24 -15.23 -11.05 16.51
C SER A 24 -15.68 -9.79 15.78
N ASP A 25 -15.41 -9.72 14.47
CA ASP A 25 -15.83 -8.61 13.61
C ASP A 25 -17.37 -8.39 13.54
N VAL A 26 -18.15 -9.46 13.80
CA VAL A 26 -19.61 -9.43 13.62
C VAL A 26 -20.33 -9.09 14.92
N CYS A 27 -20.03 -9.80 16.01
CA CYS A 27 -20.73 -9.64 17.29
C CYS A 27 -19.97 -8.79 18.31
N LYS A 28 -18.74 -8.37 18.01
CA LYS A 28 -17.86 -7.54 18.85
C LYS A 28 -17.56 -8.09 20.25
N HIS A 29 -17.80 -9.37 20.49
CA HIS A 29 -17.40 -10.04 21.74
C HIS A 29 -15.94 -10.50 21.65
N ARG A 30 -15.25 -10.44 22.78
CA ARG A 30 -13.87 -10.92 22.95
C ARG A 30 -13.87 -12.23 23.73
N ILE A 31 -13.13 -13.23 23.28
CA ILE A 31 -12.96 -14.53 23.97
C ILE A 31 -11.50 -14.97 23.91
N CYS A 32 -11.03 -15.73 24.90
CA CYS A 32 -9.66 -16.24 24.90
C CYS A 32 -9.48 -17.41 23.91
N GLY A 33 -8.23 -17.67 23.51
CA GLY A 33 -7.88 -18.73 22.55
C GLY A 33 -8.32 -20.13 22.99
N SER A 34 -8.31 -20.44 24.29
CA SER A 34 -8.78 -21.73 24.81
C SER A 34 -10.29 -21.90 24.64
N CYS A 35 -11.09 -20.89 25.02
CA CYS A 35 -12.54 -20.90 24.80
C CYS A 35 -12.88 -20.92 23.30
N LEU A 36 -12.15 -20.18 22.47
CA LEU A 36 -12.32 -20.23 21.01
C LEU A 36 -12.05 -21.65 20.48
N HIS A 37 -11.03 -22.34 20.99
CA HIS A 37 -10.73 -23.72 20.59
C HIS A 37 -11.76 -24.73 21.13
N ILE A 38 -12.31 -24.55 22.33
CA ILE A 38 -13.35 -25.45 22.85
C ILE A 38 -14.66 -25.31 22.06
N HIS A 39 -15.08 -24.08 21.74
CA HIS A 39 -16.36 -23.84 21.07
C HIS A 39 -16.31 -24.03 19.55
N PHE A 40 -15.13 -23.92 18.92
CA PHE A 40 -14.96 -24.04 17.46
C PHE A 40 -13.96 -25.15 17.05
N GLY A 41 -13.41 -25.91 17.99
CA GLY A 41 -12.46 -27.01 17.75
C GLY A 41 -13.06 -28.41 17.85
N GLU A 42 -12.19 -29.41 17.85
CA GLU A 42 -12.41 -30.79 17.39
C GLU A 42 -13.40 -31.65 18.23
N ASN A 43 -13.85 -31.16 19.39
CA ASN A 43 -14.77 -31.88 20.28
C ASN A 43 -16.23 -31.94 19.77
N GLY A 44 -16.52 -31.39 18.59
CA GLY A 44 -17.81 -31.47 17.91
C GLY A 44 -17.74 -32.30 16.62
N GLY A 45 -17.29 -33.56 16.71
CA GLY A 45 -17.22 -34.59 15.66
C GLY A 45 -17.72 -34.19 14.27
N GLY A 46 -16.80 -33.89 13.35
CA GLY A 46 -17.09 -33.70 11.94
C GLY A 46 -16.17 -32.70 11.27
N ARG A 47 -15.32 -33.20 10.36
CA ARG A 47 -14.33 -32.47 9.58
C ARG A 47 -14.96 -31.33 8.77
N GLY A 48 -14.29 -30.19 8.75
CA GLY A 48 -14.49 -29.12 7.77
C GLY A 48 -15.67 -28.18 8.08
N GLU A 49 -15.33 -26.99 8.55
CA GLU A 49 -16.10 -25.77 8.27
C GLU A 49 -17.53 -25.70 8.85
N ARG A 50 -17.71 -25.99 10.14
CA ARG A 50 -18.98 -25.70 10.81
C ARG A 50 -19.04 -24.26 11.33
N ARG A 51 -20.16 -23.60 11.03
CA ARG A 51 -20.60 -22.39 11.74
C ARG A 51 -20.87 -22.79 13.20
N GLY A 52 -20.07 -22.27 14.12
CA GLY A 52 -20.32 -22.34 15.55
C GLY A 52 -21.15 -21.16 16.03
N PHE A 53 -21.48 -21.13 17.31
CA PHE A 53 -22.21 -20.02 17.90
C PHE A 53 -21.29 -19.26 18.87
N CYS A 54 -21.40 -17.93 18.88
CA CYS A 54 -20.75 -17.14 19.91
C CYS A 54 -21.25 -17.58 21.30
N PRO A 55 -20.38 -17.88 22.27
CA PRO A 55 -20.80 -18.32 23.60
C PRO A 55 -21.52 -17.23 24.41
N VAL A 56 -21.37 -15.96 24.02
CA VAL A 56 -22.02 -14.82 24.69
C VAL A 56 -23.39 -14.51 24.08
N CYS A 57 -23.46 -14.26 22.77
CA CYS A 57 -24.68 -13.80 22.09
C CYS A 57 -25.35 -14.84 21.18
N ARG A 58 -24.79 -16.06 21.09
CA ARG A 58 -25.28 -17.16 20.25
C ARG A 58 -25.43 -16.83 18.75
N THR A 59 -24.75 -15.80 18.26
CA THR A 59 -24.69 -15.49 16.82
C THR A 59 -23.89 -16.57 16.09
N SER A 60 -24.38 -17.03 14.94
CA SER A 60 -23.68 -18.01 14.11
C SER A 60 -22.44 -17.39 13.46
N LEU A 61 -21.25 -17.90 13.80
CA LEU A 61 -19.95 -17.41 13.34
C LEU A 61 -19.03 -18.58 12.97
N THR A 62 -17.95 -18.31 12.26
CA THR A 62 -16.88 -19.30 12.01
C THR A 62 -15.62 -18.86 12.74
N ARG A 63 -14.65 -19.77 12.90
CA ARG A 63 -13.35 -19.45 13.52
C ARG A 63 -12.63 -18.31 12.81
N ALA A 64 -12.76 -18.20 11.49
CA ALA A 64 -12.15 -17.15 10.68
C ALA A 64 -12.67 -15.74 10.99
N ASN A 65 -13.87 -15.62 11.58
CA ASN A 65 -14.45 -14.33 11.96
C ASN A 65 -13.87 -13.77 13.27
N TYR A 66 -13.01 -14.54 13.94
CA TYR A 66 -12.30 -14.14 15.14
C TYR A 66 -10.86 -13.79 14.77
N LYS A 67 -10.48 -12.53 15.00
CA LYS A 67 -9.12 -12.03 14.82
C LYS A 67 -8.44 -11.93 16.16
N GLU A 68 -7.14 -12.22 16.18
CA GLU A 68 -6.31 -11.97 17.35
C GLU A 68 -6.31 -10.45 17.62
N THR A 69 -6.57 -10.06 18.86
CA THR A 69 -6.64 -8.64 19.24
C THR A 69 -6.09 -8.47 20.64
N ASP A 70 -5.08 -7.62 20.75
CA ASP A 70 -4.62 -7.11 22.02
C ASP A 70 -5.43 -5.84 22.35
N PRO A 71 -6.11 -5.78 23.51
CA PRO A 71 -6.98 -4.65 23.82
C PRO A 71 -6.21 -3.31 23.90
N ASP A 72 -4.93 -3.32 24.30
CA ASP A 72 -4.08 -2.13 24.23
C ASP A 72 -3.81 -1.70 22.77
N MET A 73 -3.61 -2.67 21.88
CA MET A 73 -3.32 -2.40 20.47
C MET A 73 -4.55 -1.85 19.76
N GLU A 74 -5.76 -2.30 20.10
CA GLU A 74 -7.02 -1.78 19.53
C GLU A 74 -7.20 -0.28 19.81
N VAL A 75 -6.95 0.16 21.06
CA VAL A 75 -7.02 1.58 21.42
C VAL A 75 -5.93 2.37 20.70
N LEU A 76 -4.71 1.83 20.63
CA LEU A 76 -3.60 2.46 19.94
C LEU A 76 -3.83 2.59 18.43
N GLU A 77 -4.42 1.58 17.80
CA GLU A 77 -4.74 1.57 16.36
C GLU A 77 -5.81 2.60 16.04
N THR A 78 -6.89 2.65 16.81
CA THR A 78 -7.95 3.66 16.65
C THR A 78 -7.42 5.09 16.87
N GLU A 79 -6.58 5.31 17.89
CA GLU A 79 -5.90 6.59 18.09
C GLU A 79 -4.99 6.95 16.91
N LYS A 80 -4.21 5.99 16.39
CA LYS A 80 -3.33 6.21 15.22
C LYS A 80 -4.13 6.62 13.99
N GLU A 81 -5.26 5.96 13.72
CA GLU A 81 -6.13 6.29 12.59
C GLU A 81 -6.72 7.69 12.71
N ILE A 82 -7.27 8.02 13.88
CA ILE A 82 -7.85 9.34 14.16
C ILE A 82 -6.77 10.41 14.08
N ARG A 83 -5.61 10.21 14.72
CA ARG A 83 -4.49 11.17 14.69
C ARG A 83 -4.01 11.41 13.27
N LYS A 84 -3.83 10.36 12.46
CA LYS A 84 -3.47 10.51 11.03
C LYS A 84 -4.47 11.37 10.26
N ARG A 85 -5.77 11.16 10.50
CA ARG A 85 -6.84 11.93 9.85
C ARG A 85 -6.82 13.39 10.30
N VAL A 86 -6.71 13.64 11.60
CA VAL A 86 -6.67 15.01 12.15
C VAL A 86 -5.41 15.74 11.67
N GLU A 87 -4.25 15.09 11.63
CA GLU A 87 -2.99 15.65 11.11
C GLU A 87 -3.03 15.95 9.62
N ALA A 88 -3.77 15.17 8.84
CA ALA A 88 -3.95 15.43 7.42
C ALA A 88 -4.75 16.72 7.16
N ILE A 89 -5.70 17.03 8.05
CA ILE A 89 -6.55 18.23 7.97
C ILE A 89 -5.83 19.44 8.61
N TYR A 90 -5.25 19.25 9.79
CA TYR A 90 -4.53 20.27 10.56
C TYR A 90 -3.03 20.19 10.30
N ASN A 91 -2.61 20.53 9.09
CA ASN A 91 -1.23 20.39 8.62
C ASN A 91 -0.40 21.69 8.60
N SER A 92 -0.80 22.72 9.37
CA SER A 92 -0.06 23.98 9.46
C SER A 92 1.30 23.82 10.12
N THR A 93 2.35 24.33 9.46
CA THR A 93 3.74 24.29 9.95
C THR A 93 4.02 25.46 10.90
N ARG A 94 5.03 25.30 11.76
CA ARG A 94 5.51 26.34 12.69
C ARG A 94 5.75 27.71 12.04
N GLU A 95 6.26 27.73 10.82
CA GLU A 95 6.60 28.96 10.08
C GLU A 95 5.39 29.85 9.78
N ARG A 96 4.16 29.31 9.87
CA ARG A 96 2.93 30.08 9.63
C ARG A 96 2.45 30.87 10.84
N PHE A 97 3.06 30.64 12.00
CA PHE A 97 2.67 31.27 13.26
C PHE A 97 3.68 32.36 13.64
N PRO A 98 3.21 33.51 14.16
CA PRO A 98 4.09 34.61 14.56
C PRO A 98 4.94 34.23 15.78
N ASP A 99 4.36 33.52 16.75
CA ASP A 99 4.97 33.25 18.05
C ASP A 99 4.96 31.76 18.41
N THR A 100 5.85 31.38 19.35
CA THR A 100 5.89 30.03 19.93
C THR A 100 4.58 29.63 20.62
N PRO A 101 4.01 30.45 21.52
CA PRO A 101 2.82 30.07 22.26
C PRO A 101 1.63 29.82 21.33
N ALA A 102 1.46 30.62 20.28
CA ALA A 102 0.38 30.44 19.32
C ALA A 102 0.46 29.09 18.56
N TYR A 103 1.68 28.62 18.28
CA TYR A 103 1.88 27.30 17.69
C TYR A 103 1.62 26.17 18.68
N ASP A 104 2.00 26.34 19.94
CA ASP A 104 1.76 25.35 20.99
C ASP A 104 0.25 25.24 21.30
N ASP A 105 -0.48 26.36 21.36
CA ASP A 105 -1.95 26.39 21.47
C ASP A 105 -2.62 25.65 20.29
N TYR A 106 -2.07 25.81 19.08
CA TYR A 106 -2.57 25.09 17.90
C TYR A 106 -2.34 23.58 18.02
N ARG A 107 -1.17 23.16 18.53
CA ARG A 107 -0.85 21.74 18.75
C ARG A 107 -1.72 21.15 19.84
N GLU A 108 -1.93 21.88 20.93
CA GLU A 108 -2.80 21.46 22.04
C GLU A 108 -4.23 21.26 21.56
N LYS A 109 -4.80 22.22 20.82
CA LYS A 109 -6.12 22.07 20.18
C LYS A 109 -6.22 20.82 19.29
N LYS A 110 -5.14 20.49 18.56
CA LYS A 110 -5.09 19.27 17.74
C LYS A 110 -5.17 18.01 18.60
N GLU A 111 -4.39 17.95 19.68
CA GLU A 111 -4.41 16.80 20.60
C GLU A 111 -5.71 16.71 21.39
N ASP A 112 -6.33 17.83 21.77
CA ASP A 112 -7.65 17.87 22.41
C ASP A 112 -8.72 17.25 21.50
N ILE A 113 -8.71 17.59 20.21
CA ILE A 113 -9.63 16.99 19.24
C ILE A 113 -9.39 15.48 19.13
N VAL A 114 -8.13 15.04 19.04
CA VAL A 114 -7.79 13.60 18.99
C VAL A 114 -8.26 12.89 20.26
N TYR A 115 -7.98 13.46 21.43
CA TYR A 115 -8.37 12.91 22.72
C TYR A 115 -9.88 12.78 22.85
N GLN A 116 -10.65 13.82 22.50
CA GLN A 116 -12.10 13.80 22.57
C GLN A 116 -12.70 12.78 21.58
N LEU A 117 -12.10 12.58 20.41
CA LEU A 117 -12.54 11.56 19.45
C LEU A 117 -12.23 10.13 19.88
N VAL A 118 -11.11 9.90 20.57
CA VAL A 118 -10.74 8.58 21.09
C VAL A 118 -11.47 8.28 22.39
N SER A 119 -11.19 9.06 23.44
CA SER A 119 -11.62 8.82 24.82
C SER A 119 -13.00 9.38 25.17
N GLY A 120 -13.60 10.24 24.32
CA GLY A 120 -14.87 10.89 24.65
C GLY A 120 -16.01 9.90 24.85
N THR A 121 -16.71 9.99 25.98
CA THR A 121 -17.88 9.17 26.27
C THR A 121 -19.14 9.68 25.56
N ASP A 122 -19.21 10.99 25.30
CA ASP A 122 -20.40 11.64 24.75
C ASP A 122 -20.42 11.62 23.22
N GLU A 123 -21.30 10.80 22.64
CA GLU A 123 -21.47 10.72 21.18
C GLU A 123 -21.87 12.07 20.55
N ALA A 124 -22.64 12.89 21.27
CA ALA A 124 -23.07 14.20 20.77
C ALA A 124 -21.88 15.14 20.57
N VAL A 125 -20.89 15.11 21.48
CA VAL A 125 -19.68 15.92 21.38
C VAL A 125 -18.81 15.41 20.23
N LYS A 126 -18.62 14.09 20.12
CA LYS A 126 -17.89 13.47 19.00
C LYS A 126 -18.46 13.88 17.64
N ARG A 127 -19.79 13.81 17.46
CA ARG A 127 -20.46 14.20 16.21
C ARG A 127 -20.27 15.69 15.88
N LYS A 128 -20.28 16.57 16.89
CA LYS A 128 -20.01 18.00 16.71
C LYS A 128 -18.58 18.25 16.24
N LEU A 129 -17.58 17.64 16.89
CA LEU A 129 -16.17 17.75 16.49
C LEU A 129 -15.94 17.21 15.08
N GLU A 130 -16.58 16.10 14.71
CA GLU A 130 -16.51 15.58 13.36
C GLU A 130 -17.12 16.54 12.32
N ALA A 131 -18.21 17.22 12.66
CA ALA A 131 -18.81 18.23 11.80
C ALA A 131 -17.90 19.46 11.66
N GLU A 132 -17.27 19.91 12.75
CA GLU A 132 -16.29 20.99 12.76
C GLU A 132 -15.06 20.64 11.92
N LEU A 133 -14.52 19.42 12.06
CA LEU A 133 -13.41 18.91 11.25
C LEU A 133 -13.76 18.94 9.76
N ARG A 134 -14.96 18.50 9.38
CA ARG A 134 -15.42 18.53 7.98
C ARG A 134 -15.62 19.95 7.46
N ALA A 135 -16.10 20.86 8.31
CA ALA A 135 -16.26 22.26 7.96
C ALA A 135 -14.90 22.92 7.73
N TYR A 136 -13.94 22.69 8.64
CA TYR A 136 -12.57 23.17 8.53
C TYR A 136 -11.88 22.63 7.28
N GLU A 137 -12.00 21.33 7.01
CA GLU A 137 -11.43 20.69 5.81
C GLU A 137 -11.96 21.37 4.54
N ARG A 138 -13.28 21.60 4.44
CA ARG A 138 -13.89 22.27 3.27
C ARG A 138 -13.42 23.70 3.10
N GLN A 139 -13.33 24.46 4.18
CA GLN A 139 -12.90 25.86 4.16
C GLN A 139 -11.41 26.00 3.80
N ASN A 140 -10.58 25.08 4.30
CA ASN A 140 -9.12 25.17 4.19
C ASN A 140 -8.50 24.22 3.16
N THR A 141 -9.30 23.60 2.28
CA THR A 141 -8.82 22.64 1.26
C THR A 141 -7.59 23.12 0.48
N LYS A 142 -7.55 24.39 0.07
CA LYS A 142 -6.43 24.96 -0.69
C LYS A 142 -5.16 25.01 0.15
N LEU A 143 -5.24 25.59 1.35
CA LEU A 143 -4.13 25.68 2.29
C LEU A 143 -3.59 24.31 2.68
N ILE A 144 -4.50 23.34 2.89
CA ILE A 144 -4.12 21.96 3.21
C ILE A 144 -3.31 21.32 2.07
N LYS A 145 -3.72 21.54 0.81
CA LYS A 145 -3.00 21.02 -0.36
C LYS A 145 -1.62 21.67 -0.51
N GLU A 146 -1.55 23.00 -0.41
CA GLU A 146 -0.30 23.77 -0.47
C GLU A 146 0.70 23.30 0.60
N ASN A 147 0.27 23.20 1.86
CA ASN A 147 1.09 22.70 2.96
C ASN A 147 1.59 21.26 2.71
N LYS A 148 0.77 20.41 2.11
CA LYS A 148 1.13 19.02 1.79
C LYS A 148 2.17 18.95 0.68
N GLU A 149 2.03 19.78 -0.35
CA GLU A 149 2.97 19.89 -1.46
C GLU A 149 4.31 20.45 -0.99
N GLU A 150 4.29 21.51 -0.19
CA GLU A 150 5.49 22.09 0.40
C GLU A 150 6.24 21.08 1.29
N ARG A 151 5.51 20.33 2.15
CA ARG A 151 6.11 19.26 2.95
C ARG A 151 6.77 18.19 2.09
N LYS A 152 6.11 17.80 0.98
CA LYS A 152 6.64 16.81 0.02
C LYS A 152 7.89 17.34 -0.69
N GLN A 153 7.91 18.60 -1.10
CA GLN A 153 9.07 19.25 -1.72
C GLN A 153 10.26 19.29 -0.75
N ARG A 154 10.04 19.74 0.49
CA ARG A 154 11.09 19.75 1.53
C ARG A 154 11.64 18.36 1.84
N GLU A 155 10.78 17.33 1.83
CA GLU A 155 11.20 15.94 1.99
C GLU A 155 12.07 15.48 0.81
N LYS A 156 11.63 15.76 -0.43
CA LYS A 156 12.39 15.48 -1.65
C LYS A 156 13.78 16.13 -1.63
N GLU A 157 13.86 17.41 -1.27
CA GLU A 157 15.12 18.15 -1.16
C GLU A 157 16.07 17.52 -0.12
N LYS A 158 15.55 17.17 1.06
CA LYS A 158 16.36 16.52 2.11
C LYS A 158 16.88 15.16 1.65
N ILE A 159 16.03 14.35 1.03
CA ILE A 159 16.42 13.04 0.50
C ILE A 159 17.49 13.20 -0.57
N PHE A 160 17.34 14.18 -1.47
CA PHE A 160 18.33 14.47 -2.50
C PHE A 160 19.68 14.90 -1.90
N GLN A 161 19.68 15.78 -0.90
CA GLN A 161 20.91 16.18 -0.18
C GLN A 161 21.62 14.99 0.48
N ILE A 162 20.85 14.08 1.09
CA ILE A 162 21.41 12.87 1.71
C ILE A 162 22.05 11.99 0.65
N VAL A 163 21.36 11.73 -0.47
CA VAL A 163 21.89 10.94 -1.58
C VAL A 163 23.15 11.54 -2.17
N GLN A 164 23.19 12.86 -2.40
CA GLN A 164 24.38 13.53 -2.90
C GLN A 164 25.57 13.42 -1.94
N ARG A 165 25.32 13.51 -0.63
CA ARG A 165 26.36 13.43 0.40
C ARG A 165 26.89 12.01 0.62
N GLU A 166 26.00 11.02 0.62
CA GLU A 166 26.34 9.62 0.88
C GLU A 166 26.81 8.88 -0.38
N GLY A 167 26.38 9.33 -1.56
CA GLY A 167 26.68 8.70 -2.85
C GLY A 167 26.35 7.22 -2.83
N ILE A 168 27.14 6.39 -3.51
CA ILE A 168 26.95 4.93 -3.54
C ILE A 168 27.81 4.25 -2.44
N PHE A 169 28.35 5.02 -1.49
CA PHE A 169 29.36 4.54 -0.55
C PHE A 169 28.92 3.28 0.22
N TYR A 170 27.73 3.30 0.81
CA TYR A 170 27.20 2.17 1.59
C TYR A 170 26.94 0.92 0.74
N GLU A 171 26.45 1.07 -0.48
CA GLU A 171 26.21 -0.03 -1.41
C GLU A 171 27.54 -0.67 -1.87
N VAL A 172 28.57 0.14 -2.13
CA VAL A 172 29.92 -0.34 -2.47
C VAL A 172 30.53 -1.13 -1.32
N VAL A 173 30.43 -0.64 -0.08
CA VAL A 173 30.94 -1.34 1.11
C VAL A 173 30.22 -2.67 1.31
N LYS A 174 28.89 -2.68 1.20
CA LYS A 174 28.06 -3.90 1.37
C LYS A 174 28.34 -4.94 0.29
N ARG A 175 28.54 -4.51 -0.97
CA ARG A 175 28.79 -5.40 -2.12
C ARG A 175 30.27 -5.64 -2.41
N ARG A 176 31.18 -5.20 -1.55
CA ARG A 176 32.64 -5.31 -1.73
C ARG A 176 33.12 -6.73 -2.12
N PRO A 177 32.63 -7.82 -1.50
CA PRO A 177 33.02 -9.18 -1.92
C PRO A 177 32.52 -9.58 -3.33
N ALA A 178 31.36 -9.06 -3.76
CA ALA A 178 30.77 -9.33 -5.07
C ALA A 178 31.39 -8.48 -6.18
N LEU A 179 31.74 -7.23 -5.89
CA LEU A 179 32.48 -6.33 -6.78
C LEU A 179 33.89 -6.85 -7.06
N SER A 180 34.56 -7.41 -6.06
CA SER A 180 35.90 -8.02 -6.20
C SER A 180 35.92 -9.25 -7.11
N ARG A 181 34.77 -9.89 -7.33
CA ARG A 181 34.62 -11.08 -8.18
C ARG A 181 34.04 -10.76 -9.57
N THR A 182 33.99 -9.47 -9.93
CA THR A 182 33.39 -8.97 -11.19
C THR A 182 31.98 -9.52 -11.46
N ALA A 183 31.21 -9.84 -10.42
CA ALA A 183 29.87 -10.40 -10.54
C ALA A 183 28.77 -9.32 -10.60
N VAL A 184 29.11 -8.09 -10.21
CA VAL A 184 28.20 -6.93 -10.22
C VAL A 184 29.00 -5.72 -10.69
N ASP A 185 28.52 -5.02 -11.72
CA ASP A 185 29.13 -3.79 -12.21
C ASP A 185 28.83 -2.64 -11.25
N LYS A 186 29.83 -1.76 -11.04
CA LYS A 186 29.69 -0.58 -10.16
C LYS A 186 28.58 0.36 -10.61
N ASP A 187 28.35 0.44 -11.92
CA ASP A 187 27.38 1.34 -12.56
C ASP A 187 25.92 0.90 -12.34
N GLN A 188 25.70 -0.33 -11.84
CA GLN A 188 24.36 -0.85 -11.51
C GLN A 188 23.98 -0.62 -10.04
N LEU A 189 24.88 -0.08 -9.22
CA LEU A 189 24.62 0.23 -7.81
C LEU A 189 23.92 1.58 -7.71
N VAL A 190 22.78 1.59 -7.03
CA VAL A 190 21.89 2.75 -6.86
C VAL A 190 21.67 2.93 -5.38
N HIS A 191 21.56 4.17 -4.89
CA HIS A 191 21.43 4.43 -3.47
C HIS A 191 20.13 3.83 -2.91
N PRO A 192 20.11 3.31 -1.65
CA PRO A 192 18.89 2.77 -1.06
C PRO A 192 17.70 3.75 -1.07
N LEU A 193 17.96 5.05 -0.84
CA LEU A 193 16.93 6.08 -0.88
C LEU A 193 16.42 6.37 -2.29
N GLU A 194 17.27 6.26 -3.32
CA GLU A 194 16.82 6.39 -4.71
C GLU A 194 15.90 5.24 -5.10
N ARG A 195 16.17 4.02 -4.61
CA ARG A 195 15.29 2.86 -4.83
C ARG A 195 13.96 2.99 -4.08
N GLN A 196 14.00 3.41 -2.82
CA GLN A 196 12.80 3.57 -1.99
C GLN A 196 11.91 4.73 -2.45
N TYR A 197 12.53 5.84 -2.86
CA TYR A 197 11.85 7.05 -3.31
C TYR A 197 12.05 7.29 -4.80
N ALA A 198 12.00 6.22 -5.62
CA ALA A 198 12.14 6.33 -7.08
C ALA A 198 11.28 7.43 -7.72
N PRO A 199 10.02 7.68 -7.28
CA PRO A 199 9.20 8.78 -7.83
C PRO A 199 9.75 10.19 -7.57
N TYR A 200 10.64 10.37 -6.59
CA TYR A 200 11.24 11.67 -6.30
C TYR A 200 12.44 11.97 -7.20
N PHE A 201 13.12 10.92 -7.70
CA PHE A 201 14.34 10.99 -8.51
C PHE A 201 14.09 10.80 -10.01
N GLN A 202 12.93 10.28 -10.40
CA GLN A 202 12.46 10.44 -11.76
C GLN A 202 12.30 11.95 -11.98
N GLU A 203 13.16 12.52 -12.83
CA GLU A 203 12.82 13.78 -13.47
C GLU A 203 11.43 13.59 -14.06
N GLU A 204 10.55 14.58 -13.88
CA GLU A 204 9.35 14.68 -14.70
C GLU A 204 9.83 14.88 -16.14
N GLN A 205 10.33 13.82 -16.78
CA GLN A 205 10.33 13.69 -18.21
C GLN A 205 8.86 13.81 -18.53
N ALA A 206 8.46 15.04 -18.89
CA ALA A 206 7.15 15.37 -19.43
C ALA A 206 6.76 14.16 -20.26
N ALA A 207 5.63 13.53 -19.90
CA ALA A 207 5.12 12.35 -20.58
C ALA A 207 5.46 12.52 -22.06
N VAL A 208 6.30 11.62 -22.59
CA VAL A 208 6.83 11.73 -23.95
C VAL A 208 5.62 11.65 -24.87
N ALA A 209 4.99 12.81 -25.10
CA ALA A 209 4.01 13.01 -26.12
C ALA A 209 4.84 12.93 -27.38
N VAL A 210 4.87 11.73 -27.96
CA VAL A 210 5.32 11.51 -29.32
C VAL A 210 4.40 12.37 -30.18
N SER A 211 4.77 13.63 -30.32
CA SER A 211 4.07 14.61 -31.10
C SER A 211 4.56 14.38 -32.52
N ALA A 212 3.73 13.73 -33.33
CA ALA A 212 3.94 13.71 -34.76
C ALA A 212 4.02 15.16 -35.27
N GLU A 213 4.81 15.37 -36.32
CA GLU A 213 5.24 16.68 -36.84
C GLU A 213 4.08 17.62 -37.29
N SER A 214 2.82 17.18 -37.18
CA SER A 214 1.60 17.95 -37.44
C SER A 214 0.79 18.36 -36.20
N GLY A 215 1.28 18.11 -34.96
CA GLY A 215 0.58 18.50 -33.73
C GLY A 215 -0.73 17.73 -33.47
N GLU A 216 -1.06 16.75 -34.30
CA GLU A 216 -2.17 15.84 -34.06
C GLU A 216 -1.66 14.64 -33.27
N THR A 217 -2.14 14.51 -32.02
CA THR A 217 -1.98 13.29 -31.25
C THR A 217 -2.61 12.14 -32.04
N ALA A 218 -1.95 10.97 -32.09
CA ALA A 218 -2.50 9.81 -32.77
C ALA A 218 -3.89 9.49 -32.21
N ARG A 219 -4.93 9.71 -33.01
CA ARG A 219 -6.31 9.38 -32.67
C ARG A 219 -6.67 8.04 -33.30
N PRO A 220 -7.46 7.20 -32.62
CA PRO A 220 -7.97 5.99 -33.24
C PRO A 220 -8.78 6.35 -34.49
N LEU A 221 -8.65 5.52 -35.54
CA LEU A 221 -9.40 5.66 -36.80
C LEU A 221 -10.93 5.71 -36.57
N ASN A 222 -11.39 5.16 -35.45
CA ASN A 222 -12.79 5.22 -35.04
C ASN A 222 -13.02 6.41 -34.10
N HIS A 223 -13.75 7.42 -34.59
CA HIS A 223 -14.08 8.65 -33.84
C HIS A 223 -14.86 8.43 -32.54
N SER A 224 -15.42 7.23 -32.34
CA SER A 224 -16.19 6.87 -31.14
C SER A 224 -15.31 6.48 -29.96
N ILE A 225 -14.03 6.20 -30.21
CA ILE A 225 -13.06 5.82 -29.19
C ILE A 225 -12.26 7.09 -28.84
N LYS A 226 -12.45 7.63 -27.64
CA LYS A 226 -11.68 8.80 -27.17
C LYS A 226 -10.66 8.40 -26.10
N GLU A 227 -11.02 7.43 -25.28
CA GLU A 227 -10.18 6.87 -24.23
C GLU A 227 -10.06 5.35 -24.40
N ASP A 228 -9.02 4.73 -23.82
CA ASP A 228 -8.83 3.26 -23.85
C ASP A 228 -10.02 2.50 -23.24
N ALA A 229 -10.79 3.14 -22.37
CA ALA A 229 -12.01 2.60 -21.79
C ALA A 229 -13.16 2.45 -22.81
N ASP A 230 -13.16 3.22 -23.90
CA ASP A 230 -14.16 3.17 -24.96
C ASP A 230 -13.94 2.00 -25.92
N VAL A 231 -12.77 1.37 -25.88
CA VAL A 231 -12.47 0.18 -26.71
C VAL A 231 -13.35 -0.97 -26.23
N PRO A 232 -14.32 -1.44 -27.04
CA PRO A 232 -15.23 -2.50 -26.61
C PRO A 232 -14.44 -3.79 -26.39
N ARG A 233 -14.41 -4.26 -25.14
CA ARG A 233 -13.79 -5.55 -24.79
C ARG A 233 -14.68 -6.67 -25.31
N PRO A 234 -14.19 -7.51 -26.25
CA PRO A 234 -14.98 -8.63 -26.74
C PRO A 234 -15.31 -9.58 -25.58
N ARG A 235 -16.59 -9.89 -25.40
CA ARG A 235 -17.04 -10.95 -24.48
C ARG A 235 -17.23 -12.24 -25.26
N TYR A 236 -16.40 -13.22 -24.97
CA TYR A 236 -16.50 -14.54 -25.58
C TYR A 236 -17.57 -15.36 -24.86
N LYS A 237 -18.50 -15.93 -25.62
CA LYS A 237 -19.57 -16.77 -25.04
C LYS A 237 -19.09 -18.21 -24.85
N ASN A 238 -18.23 -18.70 -25.74
CA ASN A 238 -17.73 -20.07 -25.76
C ASN A 238 -16.20 -20.10 -25.90
N ARG A 239 -15.59 -21.20 -25.41
CA ARG A 239 -14.14 -21.42 -25.48
C ARG A 239 -13.59 -21.40 -26.91
N GLU A 240 -14.32 -21.96 -27.86
CA GLU A 240 -13.91 -21.94 -29.28
C GLU A 240 -13.83 -20.51 -29.87
N GLN A 241 -14.70 -19.59 -29.41
CA GLN A 241 -14.65 -18.19 -29.84
C GLN A 241 -13.44 -17.47 -29.25
N PHE A 242 -13.07 -17.82 -28.02
CA PHE A 242 -11.87 -17.32 -27.37
C PHE A 242 -10.61 -17.81 -28.10
N GLU A 243 -10.50 -19.12 -28.37
CA GLU A 243 -9.36 -19.74 -29.05
C GLU A 243 -9.18 -19.21 -30.49
N LYS A 244 -10.26 -18.99 -31.24
CA LYS A 244 -10.20 -18.35 -32.57
C LYS A 244 -9.73 -16.89 -32.51
N ALA A 245 -10.11 -16.16 -31.47
CA ALA A 245 -9.70 -14.77 -31.30
C ALA A 245 -8.24 -14.63 -30.86
N GLU A 246 -7.74 -15.56 -30.05
CA GLU A 246 -6.30 -15.67 -29.77
C GLU A 246 -5.51 -15.87 -31.08
N LEU A 247 -5.95 -16.80 -31.94
CA LEU A 247 -5.33 -17.01 -33.26
C LEU A 247 -5.36 -15.74 -34.13
N ALA A 248 -6.46 -15.00 -34.14
CA ALA A 248 -6.64 -13.79 -34.95
C ALA A 248 -5.84 -12.58 -34.41
N SER A 249 -5.55 -12.55 -33.10
CA SER A 249 -4.72 -11.52 -32.47
C SER A 249 -3.23 -11.61 -32.86
N GLY A 250 -2.86 -12.62 -33.67
CA GLY A 250 -1.50 -12.81 -34.16
C GLY A 250 -0.57 -13.48 -33.15
N TYR A 251 -1.09 -13.91 -31.99
CA TYR A 251 -0.33 -14.68 -31.02
C TYR A 251 -0.62 -16.18 -31.16
N THR A 252 0.34 -16.93 -31.69
CA THR A 252 0.38 -18.39 -31.54
C THR A 252 1.71 -18.78 -30.92
N PRO A 253 1.73 -19.72 -29.94
CA PRO A 253 2.98 -20.17 -29.32
C PRO A 253 4.01 -20.62 -30.37
N GLN A 254 3.54 -21.29 -31.42
CA GLN A 254 4.38 -21.74 -32.54
C GLN A 254 5.04 -20.57 -33.29
N MET A 255 4.34 -19.45 -33.52
CA MET A 255 4.97 -18.28 -34.15
C MET A 255 6.01 -17.61 -33.25
N VAL A 256 5.78 -17.57 -31.94
CA VAL A 256 6.77 -17.03 -30.98
C VAL A 256 8.03 -17.89 -30.98
N PHE A 257 7.89 -19.22 -30.92
CA PHE A 257 9.03 -20.13 -31.00
C PHE A 257 9.75 -20.06 -32.36
N ALA A 258 9.01 -19.96 -33.47
CA ALA A 258 9.61 -19.83 -34.79
C ALA A 258 10.39 -18.52 -34.95
N LYS A 259 9.84 -17.40 -34.49
CA LYS A 259 10.55 -16.11 -34.49
C LYS A 259 11.77 -16.14 -33.57
N GLY A 260 11.61 -16.64 -32.34
CA GLY A 260 12.71 -16.78 -31.39
C GLY A 260 13.85 -17.64 -31.96
N LEU A 261 13.53 -18.76 -32.61
CA LEU A 261 14.53 -19.58 -33.29
C LEU A 261 15.22 -18.84 -34.45
N SER A 262 14.46 -18.09 -35.25
CA SER A 262 15.04 -17.31 -36.35
C SER A 262 15.99 -16.20 -35.87
N GLU A 263 15.67 -15.54 -34.76
CA GLU A 263 16.53 -14.54 -34.12
C GLU A 263 17.77 -15.18 -33.49
N LEU A 264 17.64 -16.36 -32.89
CA LEU A 264 18.75 -17.12 -32.32
C LEU A 264 19.71 -17.61 -33.42
N VAL A 265 19.18 -18.11 -34.54
CA VAL A 265 19.98 -18.50 -35.71
C VAL A 265 20.65 -17.28 -36.34
N GLY A 266 19.95 -16.15 -36.46
CA GLY A 266 20.50 -14.89 -36.98
C GLY A 266 21.64 -14.35 -36.11
N SER A 267 21.47 -14.36 -34.79
CA SER A 267 22.49 -13.93 -33.83
C SER A 267 23.71 -14.87 -33.81
N VAL A 268 23.50 -16.19 -33.94
CA VAL A 268 24.60 -17.16 -34.09
C VAL A 268 25.35 -16.98 -35.42
N LEU A 269 24.64 -16.75 -36.53
CA LEU A 269 25.24 -16.43 -37.82
C LEU A 269 26.05 -15.13 -37.79
N PHE A 270 25.53 -14.10 -37.13
CA PHE A 270 26.25 -12.83 -36.94
C PHE A 270 27.53 -13.01 -36.13
N LEU A 271 27.50 -13.83 -35.06
CA LEU A 271 28.68 -14.15 -34.25
C LEU A 271 29.72 -15.00 -35.02
N LEU A 272 29.28 -15.88 -35.91
CA LEU A 272 30.16 -16.68 -36.76
C LEU A 272 30.79 -15.85 -37.88
N GLN A 273 30.05 -14.91 -38.47
CA GLN A 273 30.59 -13.99 -39.48
C GLN A 273 31.54 -12.95 -38.88
N GLY A 274 31.35 -12.55 -37.62
CA GLY A 274 32.25 -11.67 -36.88
C GLY A 274 33.64 -12.26 -36.60
N LYS A 275 33.80 -13.59 -36.65
CA LYS A 275 35.10 -14.27 -36.46
C LYS A 275 35.92 -14.44 -37.74
N GLY A 276 35.39 -14.09 -38.91
CA GLY A 276 36.05 -14.28 -40.21
C GLY A 276 36.80 -13.07 -40.78
N ARG A 277 36.80 -11.91 -40.10
CA ARG A 277 37.49 -10.68 -40.57
C ARG A 277 38.61 -10.27 -39.61
N SER A 278 39.64 -11.10 -39.50
CA SER A 278 40.92 -10.72 -38.89
C SER A 278 42.06 -11.57 -39.44
N THR A 279 42.22 -11.64 -40.76
CA THR A 279 43.49 -11.98 -41.41
C THR A 279 43.48 -11.45 -42.85
N ALA A 280 43.92 -10.20 -43.01
CA ALA A 280 44.64 -9.67 -44.16
C ALA A 280 45.16 -8.28 -43.78
#